data_AF-A0AAJ4B4L3-F1
#
_entry.id   AF-A0AAJ4B4L3-F1
#
_cell.length_a   1.000
_cell.length_b   1.000
_cell.length_c   1.000
_cell.angle_alpha   90.00
_cell.angle_beta   90.00
_cell.angle_gamma   90.00
#
_symmetry.space_group_name_H-M   'P 1'
#
loop_
_entity.id
_entity.type
_entity.pdbx_description
1 polymer ?
#
loop_
_entity_poly.entity_id
_entity_poly.type
_entity_poly.pdbx_seq_one_letter_code
_entity_poly.pdbx_strand_id
1 'polypeptide(L)'
;MDKILLTAFLTALAGFVTAALSIVKLVNEKESKTTEFRQSWTDSARKALADLIAKINSQASVTTDTRRRFNSFEKLGNSKPASEEGRVFKAENAVFIRESWKESLDASRVLMQDIYHSYATVKLHFKPHDEKFAIVENKVEGCILKLKEMRAENDIQKVLVMREQVHAAADEISNAARFLLKSEWETVKLGEPAYRKTQRWSVRVCVVMFFVLFVIGIHFVVSYLKNDRPPEYRPVSEMSQAPIQNDTSARRH
;
A
#
# COMPACT_ATOMS: atom_id res chain seq x y z
N MET A 1 6.32 28.39 49.03
CA MET A 1 6.61 27.12 48.33
C MET A 1 5.52 26.78 47.31
N ASP A 2 4.26 27.06 47.63
CA ASP A 2 3.09 26.68 46.80
C ASP A 2 3.07 27.28 45.38
N LYS A 3 3.55 28.52 45.20
CA LYS A 3 3.68 29.14 43.87
C LYS A 3 4.65 28.39 42.95
N ILE A 4 5.77 27.90 43.49
CA ILE A 4 6.78 27.13 42.74
C ILE A 4 6.20 25.78 42.31
N LEU A 5 5.45 25.12 43.21
CA LEU A 5 4.75 23.87 42.91
C LEU A 5 3.67 24.03 41.84
N LEU A 6 2.89 25.11 41.89
CA LEU A 6 1.89 25.42 40.86
C LEU A 6 2.55 25.64 39.50
N THR A 7 3.62 26.44 39.43
CA THR A 7 4.35 26.65 38.19
C THR A 7 4.93 25.35 37.64
N ALA A 8 5.57 24.52 38.48
CA ALA A 8 6.09 23.23 38.07
C ALA A 8 5.01 22.28 37.54
N PHE A 9 3.84 22.25 38.18
CA PHE A 9 2.69 21.48 37.71
C PHE A 9 2.19 21.96 36.34
N LEU A 10 2.04 23.27 36.14
CA LEU A 10 1.61 23.83 34.85
C LEU A 10 2.61 23.52 33.73
N THR A 11 3.92 23.60 34.01
CA THR A 11 4.96 23.21 33.04
C THR A 11 4.89 21.71 32.71
N ALA A 12 4.71 20.85 33.72
CA ALA A 12 4.56 19.41 33.51
C ALA A 12 3.31 19.08 32.70
N LEU A 13 2.18 19.76 32.97
CA LEU A 13 0.94 19.61 32.22
C LEU A 13 1.12 20.03 30.76
N ALA A 14 1.73 21.19 30.51
CA ALA A 14 2.04 21.66 29.16
C ALA A 14 2.93 20.65 28.41
N GLY A 15 3.99 20.17 29.04
CA GLY A 15 4.88 19.14 28.47
C GLY A 15 4.15 17.84 28.17
N PHE A 16 3.25 17.40 29.05
CA PHE A 16 2.42 16.23 28.82
C PHE A 16 1.47 16.41 27.62
N VAL A 17 0.78 17.55 27.50
CA VAL A 17 -0.09 17.83 26.36
C VAL A 17 0.72 17.83 25.05
N THR A 18 1.89 18.48 25.04
CA THR A 18 2.78 18.46 23.87
C THR A 18 3.22 17.04 23.50
N ALA A 19 3.59 16.22 24.50
CA ALA A 19 3.98 14.83 24.27
C ALA A 19 2.81 14.00 23.72
N ALA A 20 1.60 14.16 24.27
CA ALA A 20 0.40 13.47 23.80
C ALA A 20 0.05 13.84 22.35
N LEU A 21 0.08 15.12 22.01
CA LEU A 21 -0.14 15.59 20.64
C LEU A 21 0.93 15.08 19.67
N SER A 22 2.19 15.02 20.11
CA SER A 22 3.30 14.46 19.32
C SER A 22 3.08 12.98 19.00
N ILE A 23 2.66 12.17 19.98
CA ILE A 23 2.35 10.75 19.78
C ILE A 23 1.21 10.58 18.77
N VAL A 24 0.12 11.35 18.91
CA VAL A 24 -1.02 11.29 17.96
C VAL A 24 -0.56 11.65 16.55
N LYS A 25 0.27 12.69 16.41
CA LYS A 25 0.83 13.09 15.11
C LYS A 25 1.69 11.99 14.49
N LEU A 26 2.59 11.37 15.27
CA LEU A 26 3.45 10.27 14.80
C LEU A 26 2.64 9.05 14.36
N VAL A 27 1.62 8.69 15.13
CA VAL A 27 0.69 7.60 14.80
C VAL A 27 -0.04 7.90 13.50
N ASN A 28 -0.59 9.10 13.35
CA ASN A 28 -1.31 9.49 12.13
C ASN A 28 -0.39 9.52 10.90
N GLU A 29 0.83 10.04 11.04
CA GLU A 29 1.81 10.09 9.95
C GLU A 29 2.22 8.67 9.50
N LYS A 30 2.40 7.74 10.44
CA LYS A 30 2.70 6.35 10.12
C LYS A 30 1.53 5.66 9.42
N GLU A 31 0.29 5.87 9.86
CA GLU A 31 -0.91 5.32 9.19
C GLU A 31 -1.04 5.86 7.76
N SER A 32 -0.84 7.17 7.60
CA SER A 32 -0.87 7.82 6.30
C SER A 32 0.15 7.20 5.34
N LYS A 33 1.43 7.09 5.75
CA LYS A 33 2.50 6.49 4.93
C LYS A 33 2.26 5.02 4.63
N THR A 34 1.79 4.24 5.60
CA THR A 34 1.48 2.82 5.40
C THR A 34 0.35 2.64 4.39
N THR A 35 -0.67 3.50 4.47
CA THR A 35 -1.79 3.52 3.51
C THR A 35 -1.30 3.90 2.11
N GLU A 36 -0.45 4.92 2.00
CA GLU A 36 0.17 5.35 0.75
C GLU A 36 1.01 4.23 0.10
N PHE A 37 1.88 3.55 0.86
CA PHE A 37 2.65 2.42 0.34
C PHE A 37 1.77 1.27 -0.13
N ARG A 38 0.66 0.99 0.56
CA ARG A 38 -0.29 -0.06 0.17
C ARG A 38 -1.08 0.32 -1.10
N GLN A 39 -1.45 1.58 -1.26
CA GLN A 39 -2.05 2.10 -2.49
C GLN A 39 -1.06 1.99 -3.66
N SER A 40 0.16 2.47 -3.47
CA SER A 40 1.24 2.38 -4.46
C SER A 40 1.52 0.94 -4.89
N TRP A 41 1.60 0.00 -3.94
CA TRP A 41 1.73 -1.42 -4.23
C TRP A 41 0.54 -1.97 -5.03
N THR A 42 -0.69 -1.61 -4.65
CA THR A 42 -1.92 -2.06 -5.34
C THR A 42 -1.96 -1.55 -6.79
N ASP A 43 -1.58 -0.29 -7.01
CA ASP A 43 -1.54 0.32 -8.33
C ASP A 43 -0.44 -0.30 -9.21
N SER A 44 0.74 -0.55 -8.64
CA SER A 44 1.81 -1.27 -9.32
C SER A 44 1.39 -2.69 -9.71
N ALA A 45 0.74 -3.43 -8.80
CA ALA A 45 0.23 -4.77 -9.07
C ALA A 45 -0.83 -4.76 -10.19
N ARG A 46 -1.77 -3.79 -10.16
CA ARG A 46 -2.79 -3.62 -11.20
C ARG A 46 -2.14 -3.35 -12.57
N LYS A 47 -1.13 -2.49 -12.61
CA LYS A 47 -0.39 -2.19 -13.83
C LYS A 47 0.34 -3.43 -14.37
N ALA A 48 1.06 -4.16 -13.52
CA ALA A 48 1.77 -5.38 -13.92
C ALA A 48 0.82 -6.44 -14.50
N LEU A 49 -0.35 -6.63 -13.90
CA LEU A 49 -1.40 -7.53 -14.40
C LEU A 49 -1.98 -7.06 -15.73
N ALA A 50 -2.27 -5.77 -15.88
CA ALA A 50 -2.77 -5.20 -17.13
C ALA A 50 -1.75 -5.35 -18.27
N ASP A 51 -0.47 -5.07 -18.00
CA ASP A 51 0.62 -5.22 -18.96
C ASP A 51 0.78 -6.68 -19.40
N LEU A 52 0.68 -7.64 -18.46
CA LEU A 52 0.71 -9.06 -18.77
C LEU A 52 -0.45 -9.48 -19.67
N ILE A 53 -1.68 -9.11 -19.32
CA ILE A 53 -2.89 -9.41 -20.11
C ILE A 53 -2.78 -8.82 -21.52
N ALA A 54 -2.34 -7.56 -21.63
CA ALA A 54 -2.15 -6.89 -22.92
C ALA A 54 -1.12 -7.62 -23.80
N LYS A 55 0.00 -8.06 -23.21
CA LYS A 55 1.04 -8.81 -23.92
C LYS A 55 0.55 -10.19 -24.38
N ILE A 56 -0.23 -10.90 -23.55
CA ILE A 56 -0.87 -12.17 -23.93
C ILE A 56 -1.79 -11.98 -25.14
N ASN A 57 -2.68 -10.97 -25.10
CA ASN A 57 -3.62 -10.68 -26.18
C ASN A 57 -2.93 -10.19 -27.46
N SER A 58 -1.87 -9.40 -27.31
CA SER A 58 -1.02 -8.95 -28.42
C SER A 58 -0.35 -10.15 -29.10
N GLN A 59 0.21 -11.08 -28.34
CA GLN A 59 0.84 -12.28 -28.87
C GLN A 59 -0.14 -13.19 -29.62
N ALA A 60 -1.35 -13.37 -29.08
CA ALA A 60 -2.41 -14.13 -29.76
C ALA A 60 -2.79 -13.49 -31.12
N SER A 61 -2.86 -12.16 -31.16
CA SER A 61 -3.18 -11.39 -32.36
C SER A 61 -2.06 -11.45 -33.39
N VAL A 62 -0.80 -11.20 -33.00
CA VAL A 62 0.37 -11.31 -33.88
C VAL A 62 0.47 -12.70 -34.48
N THR A 63 0.32 -13.75 -33.67
CA THR A 63 0.39 -15.14 -34.16
C THR A 63 -0.68 -15.42 -35.22
N THR A 64 -1.90 -14.93 -35.01
CA THR A 64 -3.02 -15.10 -35.94
C THR A 64 -2.82 -14.29 -37.22
N ASP A 65 -2.37 -13.05 -37.11
CA ASP A 65 -2.13 -12.16 -38.26
C ASP A 65 -0.99 -12.67 -39.14
N THR A 66 0.09 -13.16 -38.52
CA THR A 66 1.18 -13.83 -39.23
C THR A 66 0.67 -15.06 -39.99
N ARG A 67 -0.16 -15.89 -39.35
CA ARG A 67 -0.73 -17.08 -40.01
C ARG A 67 -1.68 -16.72 -41.16
N ARG A 68 -2.52 -15.68 -40.98
CA ARG A 68 -3.42 -15.19 -42.01
C ARG A 68 -2.65 -14.69 -43.23
N ARG A 69 -1.60 -13.88 -43.01
CA ARG A 69 -0.71 -13.39 -44.08
C ARG A 69 -0.06 -14.56 -44.81
N PHE A 70 0.49 -15.52 -44.07
CA PHE A 70 1.12 -16.71 -44.66
C PHE A 70 0.17 -17.49 -45.57
N ASN A 71 -1.05 -17.79 -45.11
CA ASN A 71 -2.05 -18.51 -45.91
C ASN A 71 -2.47 -17.73 -47.18
N SER A 72 -2.58 -16.40 -47.09
CA SER A 72 -2.83 -15.55 -48.26
C SER A 72 -1.69 -15.61 -49.28
N PHE A 73 -0.44 -15.59 -48.82
CA PHE A 73 0.73 -15.69 -49.68
C PHE A 73 0.89 -17.08 -50.29
N GLU A 74 0.62 -18.15 -49.56
CA GLU A 74 0.64 -19.51 -50.08
C GLU A 74 -0.35 -19.68 -51.24
N LYS A 75 -1.57 -19.12 -51.11
CA LYS A 75 -2.58 -19.11 -52.18
C LYS A 75 -2.10 -18.36 -53.43
N LEU A 76 -1.44 -17.21 -53.25
CA LEU A 76 -0.88 -16.43 -54.37
C LEU A 76 0.31 -17.16 -55.02
N GLY A 77 1.19 -17.75 -54.21
CA GLY A 77 2.39 -18.46 -54.65
C GLY A 77 2.09 -19.75 -55.42
N ASN A 78 0.98 -20.42 -55.14
CA ASN A 78 0.57 -21.63 -55.87
C ASN A 78 -0.02 -21.35 -57.27
N SER A 79 -0.23 -20.08 -57.64
CA SER A 79 -0.58 -19.74 -59.03
C SER A 79 0.61 -19.99 -59.98
N LYS A 80 0.33 -20.57 -61.15
CA LYS A 80 1.33 -20.77 -62.20
C LYS A 80 1.66 -19.42 -62.85
N PRO A 81 2.95 -19.04 -62.97
CA PRO A 81 3.32 -17.82 -63.68
C PRO A 81 3.01 -17.98 -65.18
N ALA A 82 2.24 -17.04 -65.73
CA ALA A 82 1.84 -17.04 -67.14
C ALA A 82 2.90 -16.42 -68.08
N SER A 83 3.91 -15.72 -67.53
CA SER A 83 4.95 -15.01 -68.29
C SER A 83 6.31 -15.06 -67.58
N GLU A 84 7.38 -14.74 -68.32
CA GLU A 84 8.76 -14.57 -67.81
C GLU A 84 8.82 -13.48 -66.71
N GLU A 85 8.14 -12.36 -66.92
CA GLU A 85 7.95 -11.30 -65.91
C GLU A 85 7.27 -11.82 -64.65
N GLY A 86 6.29 -12.71 -64.79
CA GLY A 86 5.63 -13.38 -63.67
C GLY A 86 6.57 -14.28 -62.86
N ARG A 87 7.65 -14.80 -63.46
CA ARG A 87 8.67 -15.59 -62.75
C ARG A 87 9.58 -14.69 -61.90
N VAL A 88 10.02 -13.56 -62.46
CA VAL A 88 10.85 -12.57 -61.73
C VAL A 88 10.06 -11.98 -60.56
N PHE A 89 8.81 -11.54 -60.80
CA PHE A 89 7.92 -11.03 -59.76
C PHE A 89 7.66 -12.06 -58.64
N LYS A 90 7.52 -13.34 -58.99
CA LYS A 90 7.37 -14.43 -58.01
C LYS A 90 8.63 -14.64 -57.17
N ALA A 91 9.82 -14.52 -57.77
CA ALA A 91 11.10 -14.63 -57.07
C ALA A 91 11.32 -13.45 -56.09
N GLU A 92 11.06 -12.22 -56.53
CA GLU A 92 11.14 -11.02 -55.69
C GLU A 92 10.15 -11.08 -54.52
N ASN A 93 8.89 -11.47 -54.79
CA ASN A 93 7.90 -11.67 -53.74
C ASN A 93 8.34 -12.75 -52.75
N ALA A 94 8.89 -13.88 -53.20
CA ALA A 94 9.34 -14.95 -52.30
C ALA A 94 10.41 -14.46 -51.30
N VAL A 95 11.33 -13.60 -51.74
CA VAL A 95 12.33 -12.97 -50.86
C VAL A 95 11.65 -12.04 -49.85
N PHE A 96 10.75 -11.17 -50.31
CA PHE A 96 10.00 -10.25 -49.45
C PHE A 96 9.14 -10.99 -48.40
N ILE A 97 8.48 -12.09 -48.79
CA ILE A 97 7.69 -12.93 -47.86
C ILE A 97 8.58 -13.57 -46.81
N ARG A 98 9.75 -14.07 -47.20
CA ARG A 98 10.69 -14.69 -46.26
C ARG A 98 11.16 -13.70 -45.20
N GLU A 99 11.49 -12.48 -45.59
CA GLU A 99 11.91 -11.45 -44.62
C GLU A 99 10.75 -11.02 -43.72
N SER A 100 9.57 -10.75 -44.29
CA SER A 100 8.36 -10.41 -43.52
C SER A 100 7.98 -11.50 -42.51
N TRP A 101 8.18 -12.77 -42.87
CA TRP A 101 7.94 -13.89 -41.96
C TRP A 101 8.99 -13.92 -40.84
N LYS A 102 10.26 -13.74 -41.17
CA LYS A 102 11.34 -13.67 -40.19
C LYS A 102 11.10 -12.54 -39.18
N GLU A 103 10.75 -11.34 -39.64
CA GLU A 103 10.38 -10.22 -38.77
C GLU A 103 9.20 -10.56 -37.85
N SER A 104 8.17 -11.22 -38.39
CA SER A 104 7.01 -11.66 -37.60
C SER A 104 7.36 -12.69 -36.54
N LEU A 105 8.26 -13.64 -36.86
CA LEU A 105 8.75 -14.63 -35.90
C LEU A 105 9.57 -13.97 -34.79
N ASP A 106 10.41 -13.01 -35.14
CA ASP A 106 11.23 -12.27 -34.18
C ASP A 106 10.36 -11.39 -33.27
N ALA A 107 9.36 -10.70 -33.82
CA ALA A 107 8.36 -9.97 -33.02
C ALA A 107 7.61 -10.90 -32.06
N SER A 108 7.21 -12.08 -32.52
CA SER A 108 6.54 -13.10 -31.69
C SER A 108 7.46 -13.65 -30.58
N ARG A 109 8.78 -13.74 -30.82
CA ARG A 109 9.76 -14.16 -29.80
C ARG A 109 9.94 -13.08 -28.73
N VAL A 110 10.10 -11.82 -29.14
CA VAL A 110 10.21 -10.67 -28.23
C VAL A 110 8.97 -10.57 -27.34
N LEU A 111 7.76 -10.66 -27.92
CA LEU A 111 6.51 -10.65 -27.15
C LEU A 111 6.44 -11.81 -26.16
N MET A 112 6.91 -13.00 -26.52
CA MET A 112 6.94 -14.14 -25.59
C MET A 112 7.88 -13.88 -24.42
N GLN A 113 9.06 -13.29 -24.67
CA GLN A 113 9.98 -12.87 -23.61
C GLN A 113 9.34 -11.82 -22.70
N ASP A 114 8.62 -10.85 -23.29
CA ASP A 114 7.90 -9.81 -22.56
C ASP A 114 6.77 -10.36 -21.69
N ILE A 115 6.08 -11.41 -22.14
CA ILE A 115 5.09 -12.15 -21.35
C ILE A 115 5.77 -12.77 -20.13
N TYR A 116 6.88 -13.48 -20.31
CA TYR A 116 7.60 -14.07 -19.17
C TYR A 116 8.12 -13.02 -18.19
N HIS A 117 8.65 -11.91 -18.69
CA HIS A 117 9.11 -10.81 -17.86
C HIS A 117 7.97 -10.18 -17.06
N SER A 118 6.86 -9.85 -17.72
CA SER A 118 5.67 -9.30 -17.03
C SER A 118 5.06 -10.28 -16.04
N TYR A 119 5.03 -11.57 -16.37
CA TYR A 119 4.57 -12.61 -15.46
C TYR A 119 5.46 -12.74 -14.22
N ALA A 120 6.78 -12.71 -14.38
CA ALA A 120 7.71 -12.69 -13.25
C ALA A 120 7.49 -11.46 -12.36
N THR A 121 7.29 -10.28 -12.96
CA THR A 121 6.95 -9.05 -12.23
C THR A 121 5.65 -9.20 -11.45
N VAL A 122 4.60 -9.79 -12.05
CA VAL A 122 3.35 -10.09 -11.33
C VAL A 122 3.61 -11.01 -10.15
N LYS A 123 4.35 -12.11 -10.34
CA LYS A 123 4.67 -13.06 -9.25
C LYS A 123 5.38 -12.39 -8.07
N LEU A 124 6.27 -11.42 -8.33
CA LEU A 124 6.99 -10.69 -7.29
C LEU A 124 6.09 -9.75 -6.45
N HIS A 125 4.91 -9.38 -6.95
CA HIS A 125 3.97 -8.58 -6.15
C HIS A 125 3.25 -9.42 -5.10
N PHE A 126 3.07 -10.72 -5.35
CA PHE A 126 2.27 -11.60 -4.49
C PHE A 126 3.16 -12.52 -3.66
N LYS A 127 2.60 -13.02 -2.54
CA LYS A 127 3.34 -13.91 -1.64
C LYS A 127 3.55 -15.26 -2.32
N PRO A 128 4.68 -15.93 -2.06
CA PRO A 128 4.84 -17.32 -2.49
C PRO A 128 3.75 -18.18 -1.82
N HIS A 129 3.19 -19.11 -2.58
CA HIS A 129 2.14 -20.04 -2.12
C HIS A 129 0.82 -19.39 -1.66
N ASP A 130 0.49 -18.21 -2.17
CA ASP A 130 -0.83 -17.61 -1.94
C ASP A 130 -1.91 -18.36 -2.73
N GLU A 131 -2.81 -19.04 -2.03
CA GLU A 131 -3.93 -19.81 -2.63
C GLU A 131 -4.82 -18.95 -3.54
N LYS A 132 -5.02 -17.66 -3.21
CA LYS A 132 -5.83 -16.76 -4.02
C LYS A 132 -5.11 -16.41 -5.32
N PHE A 133 -3.78 -16.26 -5.26
CA PHE A 133 -2.96 -15.98 -6.44
C PHE A 133 -2.77 -17.21 -7.34
N ALA A 134 -2.74 -18.41 -6.77
CA ALA A 134 -2.63 -19.66 -7.53
C ALA A 134 -3.68 -19.80 -8.64
N ILE A 135 -4.89 -19.25 -8.43
CA ILE A 135 -5.95 -19.21 -9.45
C ILE A 135 -5.51 -18.39 -10.67
N VAL A 136 -4.93 -17.20 -10.44
CA VAL A 136 -4.40 -16.34 -11.50
C VAL A 136 -3.21 -17.02 -12.18
N GLU A 137 -2.32 -17.60 -11.38
CA GLU A 137 -1.12 -18.31 -11.84
C GLU A 137 -1.45 -19.44 -12.83
N ASN A 138 -2.34 -20.35 -12.43
CA ASN A 138 -2.77 -21.47 -13.27
C ASN A 138 -3.39 -21.02 -14.59
N LYS A 139 -4.15 -19.92 -14.58
CA LYS A 139 -4.75 -19.37 -15.82
C LYS A 139 -3.70 -18.74 -16.74
N VAL A 140 -2.72 -18.02 -16.18
CA VAL A 140 -1.61 -17.46 -16.96
C VAL A 140 -0.78 -18.56 -17.61
N GLU A 141 -0.47 -19.62 -16.86
CA GLU A 141 0.26 -20.78 -17.39
C GLU A 141 -0.51 -21.50 -18.50
N GLY A 142 -1.83 -21.65 -18.32
CA GLY A 142 -2.73 -22.14 -19.37
C GLY A 142 -2.68 -21.29 -20.63
N CYS A 143 -2.74 -19.96 -20.52
CA CYS A 143 -2.59 -19.05 -21.65
C CYS A 143 -1.23 -19.20 -22.34
N ILE A 144 -0.14 -19.28 -21.57
CA ILE A 144 1.21 -19.44 -22.10
C ILE A 144 1.33 -20.77 -22.87
N LEU A 145 0.77 -21.86 -22.36
CA LEU A 145 0.75 -23.14 -23.05
C LEU A 145 -0.05 -23.04 -24.35
N LYS A 146 -1.24 -22.42 -24.31
CA LYS A 146 -2.08 -22.22 -25.48
C LYS A 146 -1.41 -21.39 -26.57
N LEU A 147 -0.69 -20.33 -26.19
CA LEU A 147 0.10 -19.52 -27.12
C LEU A 147 1.22 -20.32 -27.80
N LYS A 148 1.83 -21.27 -27.09
CA LYS A 148 2.82 -22.19 -27.67
C LYS A 148 2.17 -23.15 -28.66
N GLU A 149 0.99 -23.71 -28.33
CA GLU A 149 0.20 -24.55 -29.24
C GLU A 149 -0.18 -23.78 -30.52
N MET A 150 -0.67 -22.54 -30.38
CA MET A 150 -1.02 -21.66 -31.50
C MET A 150 0.14 -21.43 -32.46
N ARG A 151 1.37 -21.29 -31.94
CA ARG A 151 2.56 -21.11 -32.76
C ARG A 151 2.93 -22.37 -33.54
N ALA A 152 2.65 -23.55 -32.99
CA ALA A 152 2.93 -24.84 -33.62
C ALA A 152 1.84 -25.29 -34.60
N GLU A 153 0.63 -24.75 -34.49
CA GLU A 153 -0.51 -25.12 -35.32
C GLU A 153 -0.42 -24.54 -36.74
N ASN A 154 -0.76 -25.37 -37.72
CA ASN A 154 -0.73 -25.02 -39.13
C ASN A 154 -2.10 -24.62 -39.67
N ASP A 155 -3.18 -25.14 -39.08
CA ASP A 155 -4.53 -24.81 -39.52
C ASP A 155 -4.96 -23.44 -39.00
N ILE A 156 -5.24 -22.51 -39.94
CA ILE A 156 -5.72 -21.16 -39.61
C ILE A 156 -7.04 -21.17 -38.84
N GLN A 157 -7.96 -22.10 -39.13
CA GLN A 157 -9.25 -22.15 -38.43
C GLN A 157 -9.05 -22.54 -36.98
N LYS A 158 -8.17 -23.51 -36.71
CA LYS A 158 -7.79 -23.88 -35.35
C LYS A 158 -7.09 -22.73 -34.63
N VAL A 159 -6.16 -22.03 -35.28
CA VAL A 159 -5.48 -20.86 -34.69
C VAL A 159 -6.49 -19.77 -34.32
N LEU A 160 -7.51 -19.52 -35.14
CA LEU A 160 -8.58 -18.55 -34.84
C LEU A 160 -9.40 -18.95 -33.62
N VAL A 161 -9.76 -20.23 -33.50
CA VAL A 161 -10.46 -20.76 -32.32
C VAL A 161 -9.58 -20.65 -31.07
N MET A 162 -8.30 -20.99 -31.18
CA MET A 162 -7.37 -20.87 -30.06
C MET A 162 -7.15 -19.42 -29.65
N ARG A 163 -7.13 -18.46 -30.60
CA ARG A 163 -7.06 -17.02 -30.30
C ARG A 163 -8.23 -16.60 -29.41
N GLU A 164 -9.44 -17.04 -29.75
CA GLU A 164 -10.64 -16.74 -28.95
C GLU A 164 -10.54 -17.35 -27.54
N GLN A 165 -10.04 -18.59 -27.45
CA GLN A 165 -9.79 -19.25 -26.16
C GLN A 165 -8.76 -18.48 -25.32
N VAL A 166 -7.71 -17.92 -25.94
CA VAL A 166 -6.72 -17.10 -25.23
C VAL A 166 -7.33 -15.78 -24.75
N HIS A 167 -8.14 -15.11 -25.56
CA HIS A 167 -8.84 -13.88 -25.12
C HIS A 167 -9.81 -14.15 -23.98
N ALA A 168 -10.61 -15.22 -24.08
CA ALA A 168 -11.50 -15.64 -23.01
C ALA A 168 -10.74 -15.94 -21.71
N ALA A 169 -9.63 -16.68 -21.81
CA ALA A 169 -8.77 -16.96 -20.65
C ALA A 169 -8.10 -15.69 -20.08
N ALA A 170 -7.75 -14.72 -20.93
CA ALA A 170 -7.24 -13.41 -20.50
C ALA A 170 -8.30 -12.61 -19.73
N ASP A 171 -9.56 -12.68 -20.14
CA ASP A 171 -10.68 -12.09 -19.39
C ASP A 171 -10.90 -12.78 -18.04
N GLU A 172 -10.74 -14.10 -17.98
CA GLU A 172 -10.79 -14.84 -16.72
C GLU A 172 -9.62 -14.47 -15.78
N ILE A 173 -8.41 -14.23 -16.32
CA ILE A 173 -7.27 -13.69 -15.56
C ILE A 173 -7.63 -12.32 -15.00
N SER A 174 -8.21 -11.43 -15.82
CA SER A 174 -8.66 -10.10 -15.39
C SER A 174 -9.70 -10.17 -14.25
N ASN A 175 -10.67 -11.08 -14.35
CA ASN A 175 -11.69 -11.27 -13.33
C ASN A 175 -11.11 -11.83 -12.02
N ALA A 176 -10.24 -12.84 -12.10
CA ALA A 176 -9.55 -13.38 -10.94
C ALA A 176 -8.65 -12.32 -10.26
N ALA A 177 -7.93 -11.53 -11.06
CA ALA A 177 -7.12 -10.41 -10.59
C ALA A 177 -7.96 -9.35 -9.87
N ARG A 178 -9.13 -8.98 -10.39
CA ARG A 178 -10.04 -8.02 -9.72
C ARG A 178 -10.48 -8.52 -8.35
N PHE A 179 -10.84 -9.81 -8.25
CA PHE A 179 -11.23 -10.40 -6.97
C PHE A 179 -10.08 -10.41 -5.97
N LEU A 180 -8.89 -10.84 -6.40
CA LEU A 180 -7.68 -10.83 -5.60
C LEU A 180 -7.36 -9.43 -5.07
N LEU A 181 -7.25 -8.44 -5.97
CA LEU A 181 -6.95 -7.05 -5.63
C LEU A 181 -8.02 -6.43 -4.73
N LYS A 182 -9.30 -6.77 -4.92
CA LYS A 182 -10.38 -6.30 -4.04
C LYS A 182 -10.20 -6.84 -2.61
N SER A 183 -9.85 -8.11 -2.47
CA SER A 183 -9.63 -8.71 -1.14
C SER A 183 -8.43 -8.10 -0.41
N GLU A 184 -7.37 -7.78 -1.15
CA GLU A 184 -6.21 -7.07 -0.61
C GLU A 184 -6.57 -5.62 -0.25
N TRP A 185 -7.33 -4.93 -1.11
CA TRP A 185 -7.80 -3.57 -0.85
C TRP A 185 -8.67 -3.46 0.40
N GLU A 186 -9.57 -4.42 0.62
CA GLU A 186 -10.38 -4.48 1.85
C GLU A 186 -9.48 -4.71 3.07
N THR A 187 -8.45 -5.55 2.96
CA THR A 187 -7.45 -5.75 4.01
C THR A 187 -6.65 -4.48 4.31
N VAL A 188 -6.27 -3.73 3.27
CA VAL A 188 -5.59 -2.43 3.37
C VAL A 188 -6.48 -1.41 4.07
N LYS A 189 -7.76 -1.31 3.69
CA LYS A 189 -8.74 -0.40 4.31
C LYS A 189 -9.00 -0.70 5.77
N LEU A 190 -9.04 -1.99 6.14
CA LEU A 190 -9.22 -2.40 7.52
C LEU A 190 -8.00 -2.08 8.39
N GLY A 191 -6.85 -1.81 7.78
CA GLY A 191 -5.59 -1.53 8.44
C GLY A 191 -4.99 -2.75 9.13
N GLU A 192 -3.80 -2.60 9.68
CA GLU A 192 -3.16 -3.69 10.43
C GLU A 192 -3.89 -3.90 11.77
N PRO A 193 -4.41 -5.11 12.06
CA PRO A 193 -5.16 -5.36 13.28
C PRO A 193 -4.32 -5.15 14.54
N ALA A 194 -3.01 -5.42 14.47
CA ALA A 194 -2.06 -5.11 15.52
C ALA A 194 -1.96 -3.59 15.77
N TYR A 195 -1.91 -2.80 14.70
CA TYR A 195 -1.81 -1.35 14.79
C TYR A 195 -3.05 -0.71 15.42
N ARG A 196 -4.25 -1.11 14.98
CA ARG A 196 -5.51 -0.64 15.59
C ARG A 196 -5.58 -0.94 17.09
N LYS A 197 -5.01 -2.06 17.52
CA LYS A 197 -4.91 -2.39 18.94
C LYS A 197 -3.98 -1.41 19.65
N THR A 198 -2.78 -1.17 19.11
CA THR A 198 -1.82 -0.21 19.69
C THR A 198 -2.39 1.20 19.79
N GLN A 199 -3.11 1.67 18.77
CA GLN A 199 -3.77 2.99 18.78
C GLN A 199 -4.82 3.09 19.90
N ARG A 200 -5.66 2.06 20.07
CA ARG A 200 -6.63 2.05 21.18
C ARG A 200 -5.94 2.03 22.54
N TRP A 201 -4.83 1.30 22.66
CA TRP A 201 -4.04 1.27 23.89
C TRP A 201 -3.39 2.63 24.19
N SER A 202 -2.79 3.30 23.20
CA SER A 202 -2.15 4.60 23.41
C SER A 202 -3.16 5.67 23.82
N VAL A 203 -4.35 5.69 23.22
CA VAL A 203 -5.44 6.60 23.62
C VAL A 203 -5.87 6.33 25.06
N ARG A 204 -6.05 5.06 25.45
CA ARG A 204 -6.41 4.69 26.84
C ARG A 204 -5.34 5.15 27.83
N VAL A 205 -4.07 4.93 27.53
CA VAL A 205 -2.96 5.37 28.39
C VAL A 205 -2.93 6.89 28.52
N CYS A 206 -3.13 7.63 27.42
CA CYS A 206 -3.18 9.09 27.45
C CYS A 206 -4.34 9.60 28.31
N VAL A 207 -5.54 9.00 28.20
CA VAL A 207 -6.71 9.37 29.01
C VAL A 207 -6.46 9.11 30.49
N VAL A 208 -5.89 7.96 30.84
CA VAL A 208 -5.53 7.62 32.23
C VAL A 208 -4.49 8.61 32.77
N MET A 209 -3.44 8.91 32.01
CA MET A 209 -2.40 9.85 32.44
C MET A 209 -2.94 11.28 32.60
N PHE A 210 -3.83 11.72 31.71
CA PHE A 210 -4.52 13.00 31.84
C PHE A 210 -5.39 13.05 33.10
N PHE A 211 -6.15 11.98 33.40
CA PHE A 211 -6.96 11.90 34.61
C PHE A 211 -6.11 11.97 35.88
N VAL A 212 -4.97 11.28 35.91
CA VAL A 212 -4.02 11.36 37.03
C VAL A 212 -3.51 12.78 37.23
N LEU A 213 -3.06 13.45 36.16
CA LEU A 213 -2.62 14.85 36.25
C LEU A 213 -3.74 15.78 36.68
N PHE A 214 -4.97 15.54 36.22
CA PHE A 214 -6.13 16.33 36.59
C PHE A 214 -6.48 16.22 38.08
N VAL A 215 -6.48 15.01 38.64
CA VAL A 215 -6.71 14.77 40.08
C VAL A 215 -5.63 15.45 40.92
N ILE A 216 -4.36 15.31 40.51
CA ILE A 216 -3.23 15.99 41.16
C ILE A 216 -3.41 17.51 41.11
N GLY A 217 -3.82 18.05 39.96
CA GLY A 217 -4.10 19.48 39.79
C GLY A 217 -5.20 19.99 40.72
N ILE A 218 -6.33 19.28 40.82
CA ILE A 218 -7.41 19.63 41.76
C ILE A 218 -6.90 19.64 43.20
N HIS A 219 -6.15 18.62 43.59
CA HIS A 219 -5.60 18.53 44.95
C HIS A 219 -4.71 19.74 45.27
N PHE A 220 -3.85 20.16 44.34
CA PHE A 220 -3.02 21.35 44.51
C PHE A 220 -3.84 22.64 44.64
N VAL A 221 -4.87 22.83 43.81
CA VAL A 221 -5.74 24.02 43.88
C VAL A 221 -6.49 24.09 45.21
N VAL A 222 -7.06 22.98 45.68
CA VAL A 222 -7.76 22.93 46.97
C VAL A 222 -6.81 23.21 48.14
N SER A 223 -5.60 22.64 48.10
CA SER A 223 -4.58 22.90 49.12
C SER A 223 -4.16 24.37 49.14
N TYR A 224 -4.00 24.98 47.97
CA TYR A 224 -3.66 26.40 47.83
C TYR A 224 -4.76 27.30 48.42
N LEU A 225 -6.03 27.05 48.08
CA LEU A 225 -7.17 27.81 48.61
C LEU A 225 -7.34 27.68 50.13
N LYS A 226 -6.93 26.55 50.73
CA LYS A 226 -7.00 26.34 52.18
C LYS A 226 -5.91 27.12 52.93
N ASN A 227 -4.74 27.31 52.31
CA ASN A 227 -3.58 27.96 52.92
C ASN A 227 -3.69 29.49 52.92
N ASP A 228 -4.43 30.07 51.96
CA ASP A 228 -4.70 31.51 51.85
C ASP A 228 -5.81 32.02 52.80
N ARG A 229 -6.27 31.21 53.77
CA ARG A 229 -7.17 31.71 54.80
C ARG A 229 -6.43 32.77 55.63
N PRO A 230 -6.99 33.99 55.79
CA PRO A 230 -6.33 35.03 56.57
C PRO A 230 -6.09 34.51 57.98
N PRO A 231 -4.96 34.89 58.62
CA PRO A 231 -4.70 34.49 60.00
C PRO A 231 -5.92 34.84 60.84
N GLU A 232 -6.43 33.84 61.54
CA GLU A 232 -7.58 33.97 62.43
C GLU A 232 -7.34 35.19 63.33
N TYR A 233 -8.25 36.17 63.26
CA TYR A 233 -8.16 37.42 64.00
C TYR A 233 -8.14 37.07 65.49
N ARG A 234 -6.94 37.01 66.09
CA ARG A 234 -6.82 36.87 67.54
C ARG A 234 -7.35 38.17 68.15
N PRO A 235 -8.43 38.13 68.93
CA PRO A 235 -8.95 39.33 69.59
C PRO A 235 -7.84 39.91 70.47
N VAL A 236 -7.63 41.23 70.37
CA VAL A 236 -6.54 42.01 70.99
C VAL A 236 -6.55 41.94 72.54
N SER A 237 -7.54 41.30 73.14
CA SER A 237 -7.74 41.18 74.59
C SER A 237 -6.67 40.40 75.35
N GLU A 238 -5.68 39.78 74.71
CA GLU A 238 -4.58 39.05 75.38
C GLU A 238 -3.23 39.82 75.48
N MET A 239 -3.09 41.01 74.90
CA MET A 239 -1.81 41.77 74.97
C MET A 239 -1.63 42.66 76.23
N SER A 240 -2.58 42.66 77.17
CA SER A 240 -2.55 43.53 78.35
C SER A 240 -2.25 42.79 79.66
N GLN A 241 -1.21 41.95 79.69
CA GLN A 241 -0.60 41.49 80.94
C GLN A 241 0.92 41.34 80.77
N ALA A 242 1.62 42.47 80.56
CA ALA A 242 3.05 42.53 80.83
C ALA A 242 3.24 42.69 82.35
N PRO A 243 3.98 41.81 83.04
CA PRO A 243 4.24 41.96 84.46
C PRO A 243 5.20 43.12 84.68
N ILE A 244 4.78 44.08 85.51
CA ILE A 244 5.63 45.13 86.06
C ILE A 244 6.69 44.43 86.95
N GLN A 245 7.92 44.31 86.45
CA GLN A 245 9.07 43.91 87.27
C GLN A 245 9.39 45.04 88.24
N ASN A 246 9.03 44.85 89.52
CA ASN A 246 9.49 45.67 90.64
C ASN A 246 10.98 45.39 90.89
N ASP A 247 11.83 46.37 90.57
CA ASP A 247 13.23 46.37 90.94
C ASP A 247 13.38 46.84 92.40
N THR A 248 13.61 45.89 93.31
CA THR A 248 13.96 46.15 94.72
C THR A 248 15.09 45.23 95.16
N SER A 249 16.33 45.61 94.84
CA SER A 249 17.56 45.14 95.50
C SER A 249 18.68 46.14 95.14
N ALA A 250 19.59 46.61 95.98
CA ALA A 250 19.90 46.37 97.38
C ALA A 250 20.75 47.56 97.91
N ARG A 251 20.56 47.88 99.19
CA ARG A 251 21.40 48.75 100.02
C ARG A 251 22.28 47.83 100.90
N ARG A 252 23.61 48.04 100.92
CA ARG A 252 24.70 47.54 101.81
C ARG A 252 25.93 47.35 100.90
N HIS A 253 27.06 48.03 101.03
CA HIS A 253 27.76 48.65 102.15
C HIS A 253 28.32 50.03 101.76
#